data_AF-M9X6J1-F1
#
_entry.id   AF-M9X6J1-F1
#
_cell.length_a   1.000
_cell.length_b   1.000
_cell.length_c   1.000
_cell.angle_alpha   90.00
_cell.angle_beta   90.00
_cell.angle_gamma   90.00
#
_symmetry.space_group_name_H-M   'P 1'
#
loop_
_entity.id
_entity.type
_entity.pdbx_description
1 polymer ?
#
loop_
_entity_poly.entity_id
_entity_poly.type
_entity_poly.pdbx_seq_one_letter_code
_entity_poly.pdbx_strand_id
1 'polypeptide(L)'
;MMAQQVGFQNTVGHARLRAVMGPLLSPRAVAGVVPRVEWVARKLLQDIEDQHSMDVLNEYALPLVLRVLAELQGVPESSFEELRAWIGVISSVSSSSPKEELLRANRAVAEYGQLVEGLAGEAGGSPQGTVLAGMLAARELGQVSQTEFVANLLALLDAGTQTTADFITNSVLVLLSHQDQLKLLREDPQLLGYAVQELLRFESPVQIVGRWATESFVFQGKGIERGQVVYLVLGSANRDPSWVSDPDRLDLKRKLDRTAAFGGGTHYCLGAPLARLIGGKALEILLQWKGSLSLQTSRLIWRPAFGFRGLTELRVSW
;
A
#
# COMPACT_ATOMS: atom_id res chain seq x y z
N MET A 1 -3.20 -16.35 -13.98
CA MET A 1 -2.61 -16.27 -12.62
C MET A 1 -3.15 -15.07 -11.84
N MET A 2 -2.97 -13.82 -12.29
CA MET A 2 -3.43 -12.60 -11.58
C MET A 2 -4.92 -12.60 -11.16
N ALA A 3 -5.82 -13.15 -11.98
CA ALA A 3 -7.24 -13.24 -11.62
C ALA A 3 -7.54 -14.09 -10.37
N GLN A 4 -6.58 -14.90 -9.88
CA GLN A 4 -6.72 -15.73 -8.69
C GLN A 4 -6.43 -14.97 -7.37
N GLN A 5 -6.05 -13.70 -7.45
CA GLN A 5 -5.89 -12.86 -6.26
C GLN A 5 -7.23 -12.59 -5.58
N VAL A 6 -7.23 -12.51 -4.26
CA VAL A 6 -8.41 -12.26 -3.43
C VAL A 6 -9.19 -11.02 -3.88
N GLY A 7 -8.51 -9.98 -4.39
CA GLY A 7 -9.14 -8.75 -4.87
C GLY A 7 -9.99 -8.92 -6.14
N PHE A 8 -9.76 -9.98 -6.93
CA PHE A 8 -10.53 -10.29 -8.15
C PHE A 8 -11.57 -11.41 -7.94
N GLN A 9 -11.60 -12.01 -6.74
CA GLN A 9 -12.57 -13.03 -6.39
C GLN A 9 -13.84 -12.41 -5.80
N ASN A 10 -14.96 -13.13 -5.88
CA ASN A 10 -16.24 -12.76 -5.26
C ASN A 10 -16.84 -13.94 -4.50
N THR A 11 -17.84 -13.68 -3.65
CA THR A 11 -18.63 -14.69 -2.95
C THR A 11 -17.78 -15.72 -2.18
N VAL A 12 -17.90 -17.01 -2.50
CA VAL A 12 -17.24 -18.12 -1.80
C VAL A 12 -15.71 -18.09 -1.95
N GLY A 13 -15.20 -17.82 -3.16
CA GLY A 13 -13.75 -17.76 -3.40
C GLY A 13 -13.10 -16.63 -2.62
N HIS A 14 -13.73 -15.46 -2.61
CA HIS A 14 -13.28 -14.31 -1.83
C HIS A 14 -13.32 -14.56 -0.32
N ALA A 15 -14.43 -15.08 0.20
CA ALA A 15 -14.59 -15.38 1.62
C ALA A 15 -13.55 -16.40 2.12
N ARG A 16 -13.29 -17.46 1.33
CA ARG A 16 -12.26 -18.46 1.62
C ARG A 16 -10.86 -17.84 1.69
N LEU A 17 -10.44 -17.09 0.65
CA LEU A 17 -9.12 -16.47 0.64
C LEU A 17 -8.96 -15.43 1.76
N ARG A 18 -10.01 -14.65 2.06
CA ARG A 18 -10.04 -13.71 3.19
C ARG A 18 -9.88 -14.41 4.54
N ALA A 19 -10.51 -15.57 4.73
CA ALA A 19 -10.38 -16.35 5.96
C ALA A 19 -8.94 -16.85 6.19
N VAL A 20 -8.21 -17.13 5.11
CA VAL A 20 -6.78 -17.52 5.18
C VAL A 20 -5.89 -16.31 5.42
N MET A 21 -6.01 -15.26 4.60
CA MET A 21 -5.07 -14.13 4.62
C MET A 21 -5.34 -13.10 5.72
N GLY A 22 -6.60 -12.96 6.15
CA GLY A 22 -7.01 -11.98 7.16
C GLY A 22 -6.27 -12.09 8.48
N PRO A 23 -6.17 -13.28 9.09
CA PRO A 23 -5.39 -13.49 10.32
C PRO A 23 -3.91 -13.08 10.18
N LEU A 24 -3.29 -13.38 9.02
CA LEU A 24 -1.88 -13.07 8.72
C LEU A 24 -1.60 -11.56 8.63
N LEU A 25 -2.63 -10.75 8.36
CA LEU A 25 -2.55 -9.31 8.20
C LEU A 25 -3.34 -8.54 9.28
N SER A 26 -3.76 -9.24 10.34
CA SER A 26 -4.46 -8.66 11.47
C SER A 26 -3.57 -7.66 12.22
N PRO A 27 -4.14 -6.67 12.95
CA PRO A 27 -3.34 -5.72 13.74
C PRO A 27 -2.32 -6.41 14.66
N ARG A 28 -2.71 -7.53 15.27
CA ARG A 28 -1.83 -8.32 16.14
C ARG A 28 -0.68 -8.97 15.36
N ALA A 29 -0.95 -9.52 14.19
CA ALA A 29 0.08 -10.17 13.37
C ALA A 29 1.10 -9.15 12.86
N VAL A 30 0.63 -7.99 12.37
CA VAL A 30 1.50 -6.98 11.77
C VAL A 30 2.24 -6.12 12.81
N ALA A 31 1.84 -6.14 14.08
CA ALA A 31 2.53 -5.39 15.13
C ALA A 31 4.00 -5.80 15.29
N GLY A 32 4.35 -7.06 14.99
CA GLY A 32 5.73 -7.55 15.01
C GLY A 32 6.66 -6.88 13.99
N VAL A 33 6.11 -6.15 13.02
CA VAL A 33 6.86 -5.49 11.94
C VAL A 33 7.45 -4.14 12.39
N VAL A 34 6.97 -3.56 13.49
CA VAL A 34 7.41 -2.23 13.96
C VAL A 34 8.93 -2.09 14.08
N PRO A 35 9.67 -3.01 14.74
CA PRO A 35 11.13 -2.88 14.85
C PRO A 35 11.83 -2.84 13.49
N ARG A 36 11.30 -3.60 12.52
CA ARG A 36 11.86 -3.61 11.16
C ARG A 36 11.59 -2.31 10.42
N VAL A 37 10.37 -1.77 10.51
CA VAL A 37 10.05 -0.44 9.93
C VAL A 37 11.00 0.62 10.51
N GLU A 38 11.20 0.60 11.83
CA GLU A 38 12.10 1.53 12.52
C GLU A 38 13.55 1.40 12.05
N TRP A 39 14.05 0.18 11.97
CA TRP A 39 15.41 -0.08 11.51
C TRP A 39 15.63 0.36 10.06
N VAL A 40 14.75 -0.06 9.14
CA VAL A 40 14.89 0.29 7.71
C VAL A 40 14.75 1.79 7.50
N ALA A 41 13.77 2.44 8.12
CA ALA A 41 13.56 3.88 7.97
C ALA A 41 14.78 4.67 8.44
N ARG A 42 15.35 4.33 9.61
CA ARG A 42 16.55 4.99 10.12
C ARG A 42 17.77 4.72 9.24
N LYS A 43 17.93 3.48 8.76
CA LYS A 43 19.05 3.12 7.88
C LYS A 43 19.00 3.91 6.56
N LEU A 44 17.83 3.98 5.92
CA LEU A 44 17.65 4.76 4.69
C LEU A 44 17.97 6.24 4.90
N LEU A 45 17.53 6.84 6.01
CA LEU A 45 17.83 8.24 6.34
C LEU A 45 19.33 8.47 6.64
N GLN A 46 20.00 7.52 7.29
CA GLN A 46 21.44 7.57 7.54
C GLN A 46 22.25 7.50 6.24
N ASP A 47 21.83 6.67 5.28
CA ASP A 47 22.56 6.45 4.02
C ASP A 47 22.54 7.69 3.10
N ILE A 48 21.61 8.63 3.33
CA ILE A 48 21.46 9.88 2.57
C ILE A 48 21.83 11.12 3.39
N GLU A 49 22.34 10.96 4.62
CA GLU A 49 22.53 12.06 5.56
C GLU A 49 23.43 13.18 5.00
N ASP A 50 24.55 12.80 4.36
CA ASP A 50 25.55 13.73 3.82
C ASP A 50 25.07 14.48 2.56
N GLN A 51 23.91 14.11 2.00
CA GLN A 51 23.35 14.74 0.80
C GLN A 51 22.53 16.00 1.10
N HIS A 52 22.09 16.18 2.36
CA HIS A 52 21.21 17.28 2.80
C HIS A 52 19.92 17.45 1.97
N SER A 53 19.54 16.42 1.22
CA SER A 53 18.35 16.39 0.38
C SER A 53 17.99 14.96 0.02
N MET A 54 16.73 14.74 -0.36
CA MET A 54 16.25 13.45 -0.85
C MET A 54 14.98 13.59 -1.67
N ASP A 55 14.72 12.58 -2.49
CA ASP A 55 13.41 12.21 -2.99
C ASP A 55 12.70 11.28 -1.99
N VAL A 56 11.70 11.82 -1.30
CA VAL A 56 10.92 11.08 -0.29
C VAL A 56 10.31 9.79 -0.88
N LEU A 57 9.91 9.79 -2.16
CA LEU A 57 9.31 8.62 -2.77
C LEU A 57 10.36 7.54 -3.05
N ASN A 58 11.36 7.89 -3.85
CA ASN A 58 12.28 6.92 -4.45
C ASN A 58 13.43 6.52 -3.51
N GLU A 59 13.85 7.41 -2.60
CA GLU A 59 15.00 7.18 -1.71
C GLU A 59 14.58 6.78 -0.29
N TYR A 60 13.31 6.98 0.08
CA TYR A 60 12.80 6.63 1.41
C TYR A 60 11.57 5.71 1.37
N ALA A 61 10.44 6.15 0.83
CA ALA A 61 9.16 5.46 0.99
C ALA A 61 9.09 4.12 0.25
N LEU A 62 9.47 4.07 -1.05
CA LEU A 62 9.45 2.82 -1.83
C LEU A 62 10.43 1.77 -1.29
N PRO A 63 11.72 2.09 -1.04
CA PRO A 63 12.66 1.13 -0.45
C PRO A 63 12.20 0.64 0.93
N LEU A 64 11.67 1.54 1.77
CA LEU A 64 11.16 1.18 3.10
C LEU A 64 10.05 0.15 3.03
N VAL A 65 8.99 0.45 2.27
CA VAL A 65 7.82 -0.41 2.20
C VAL A 65 8.17 -1.76 1.60
N LEU A 66 8.94 -1.78 0.51
CA LEU A 66 9.29 -3.04 -0.15
C LEU A 66 10.14 -3.95 0.75
N ARG A 67 11.14 -3.42 1.45
CA ARG A 67 11.98 -4.19 2.41
C ARG A 67 11.13 -4.79 3.53
N VAL A 68 10.19 -4.01 4.04
CA VAL A 68 9.29 -4.44 5.11
C VAL A 68 8.35 -5.54 4.65
N LEU A 69 7.76 -5.42 3.45
CA LEU A 69 6.87 -6.45 2.91
C LEU A 69 7.61 -7.73 2.53
N ALA A 70 8.84 -7.61 2.03
CA ALA A 70 9.70 -8.76 1.75
C ALA A 70 9.97 -9.59 3.02
N GLU A 71 10.37 -8.93 4.11
CA GLU A 71 10.61 -9.61 5.39
C GLU A 71 9.33 -10.19 5.99
N LEU A 72 8.20 -9.49 5.89
CA LEU A 72 6.91 -10.02 6.32
C LEU A 72 6.54 -11.31 5.58
N GLN A 73 6.97 -11.45 4.33
CA GLN A 73 6.85 -12.69 3.55
C GLN A 73 7.95 -13.71 3.83
N GLY A 74 8.94 -13.42 4.67
CA GLY A 74 10.09 -14.30 4.88
C GLY A 74 11.03 -14.38 3.68
N VAL A 75 10.99 -13.39 2.78
CA VAL A 75 11.95 -13.27 1.68
C VAL A 75 13.27 -12.72 2.24
N PRO A 76 14.42 -13.37 1.96
CA PRO A 76 15.70 -12.93 2.48
C PRO A 76 16.13 -11.59 1.86
N GLU A 77 16.88 -10.81 2.65
CA GLU A 77 17.43 -9.51 2.24
C GLU A 77 18.28 -9.61 0.96
N SER A 78 18.96 -10.74 0.73
CA SER A 78 19.77 -10.98 -0.47
C SER A 78 18.96 -10.95 -1.77
N SER A 79 17.64 -11.17 -1.72
CA SER A 79 16.75 -11.16 -2.87
C SER A 79 16.09 -9.80 -3.13
N PHE A 80 16.44 -8.76 -2.35
CA PHE A 80 15.77 -7.47 -2.41
C PHE A 80 15.90 -6.77 -3.77
N GLU A 81 17.07 -6.86 -4.39
CA GLU A 81 17.35 -6.21 -5.66
C GLU A 81 16.56 -6.84 -6.82
N GLU A 82 16.48 -8.19 -6.87
CA GLU A 82 15.62 -8.89 -7.82
C GLU A 82 14.15 -8.59 -7.55
N LEU A 83 13.73 -8.61 -6.28
CA LEU A 83 12.35 -8.32 -5.90
C LEU A 83 11.93 -6.92 -6.35
N ARG A 84 12.79 -5.93 -6.16
CA ARG A 84 12.55 -4.56 -6.61
C ARG A 84 12.44 -4.48 -8.12
N ALA A 85 13.31 -5.17 -8.85
CA ALA A 85 13.25 -5.21 -10.32
C ALA A 85 11.95 -5.88 -10.81
N TRP A 86 11.55 -7.00 -10.20
CA TRP A 86 10.31 -7.69 -10.54
C TRP A 86 9.08 -6.83 -10.27
N ILE A 87 8.96 -6.26 -9.06
CA ILE A 87 7.84 -5.39 -8.72
C ILE A 87 7.79 -4.17 -9.64
N GLY A 88 8.91 -3.53 -9.95
CA GLY A 88 8.95 -2.39 -10.89
C GLY A 88 8.40 -2.72 -12.28
N VAL A 89 8.73 -3.90 -12.82
CA VAL A 89 8.19 -4.34 -14.11
C VAL A 89 6.73 -4.78 -14.01
N ILE A 90 6.35 -5.46 -12.92
CA ILE A 90 4.97 -5.94 -12.72
C ILE A 90 4.01 -4.76 -12.55
N SER A 91 4.36 -3.75 -11.74
CA SER A 91 3.50 -2.59 -11.49
C SER A 91 3.42 -1.60 -12.65
N SER A 92 4.34 -1.68 -13.63
CA SER A 92 4.37 -0.75 -14.77
C SER A 92 3.49 -1.17 -15.95
N VAL A 93 3.02 -2.43 -15.99
CA VAL A 93 2.20 -2.93 -17.10
C VAL A 93 0.70 -2.75 -16.88
N SER A 94 -0.02 -2.55 -17.98
CA SER A 94 -1.48 -2.49 -18.03
C SER A 94 -2.03 -3.42 -19.10
N SER A 95 -3.35 -3.61 -19.16
CA SER A 95 -3.99 -4.41 -20.22
C SER A 95 -3.75 -3.88 -21.64
N SER A 96 -3.35 -2.62 -21.77
CA SER A 96 -3.00 -1.97 -23.04
C SER A 96 -1.49 -1.90 -23.31
N SER A 97 -0.64 -2.42 -22.41
CA SER A 97 0.80 -2.41 -22.61
C SER A 97 1.23 -3.25 -23.82
N PRO A 98 2.32 -2.87 -24.52
CA PRO A 98 2.92 -3.67 -25.57
C PRO A 98 3.20 -5.11 -25.15
N LYS A 99 3.07 -6.05 -26.09
CA LYS A 99 3.30 -7.49 -25.86
C LYS A 99 4.65 -7.78 -25.20
N GLU A 100 5.70 -7.06 -25.57
CA GLU A 100 7.04 -7.27 -25.01
C GLU A 100 7.10 -6.94 -23.51
N GLU A 101 6.47 -5.85 -23.08
CA GLU A 101 6.37 -5.48 -21.66
C GLU A 101 5.57 -6.53 -20.88
N LEU A 102 4.45 -7.00 -21.45
CA LEU A 102 3.66 -8.08 -20.86
C LEU A 102 4.46 -9.37 -20.71
N LEU A 103 5.32 -9.71 -21.70
CA LEU A 103 6.21 -10.88 -21.61
C LEU A 103 7.29 -10.69 -20.53
N ARG A 104 7.83 -9.47 -20.36
CA ARG A 104 8.78 -9.17 -19.28
C ARG A 104 8.11 -9.31 -17.91
N ALA A 105 6.92 -8.75 -17.73
CA ALA A 105 6.15 -8.89 -16.50
C ALA A 105 5.81 -10.36 -16.19
N ASN A 106 5.40 -11.14 -17.20
CA ASN A 106 5.15 -12.58 -17.04
C ASN A 106 6.39 -13.37 -16.62
N ARG A 107 7.60 -13.00 -17.11
CA ARG A 107 8.85 -13.60 -16.65
C ARG A 107 9.14 -13.24 -15.19
N ALA A 108 9.05 -11.97 -14.82
CA ALA A 108 9.22 -11.52 -13.44
C ALA A 108 8.27 -12.24 -12.47
N VAL A 109 7.01 -12.43 -12.87
CA VAL A 109 6.02 -13.23 -12.15
C VAL A 109 6.46 -14.69 -11.96
N ALA A 110 6.99 -15.31 -13.02
CA ALA A 110 7.44 -16.70 -12.97
C ALA A 110 8.68 -16.86 -12.08
N GLU A 111 9.64 -15.94 -12.18
CA GLU A 111 10.86 -15.90 -11.36
C GLU A 111 10.52 -15.66 -9.88
N TYR A 112 9.61 -14.74 -9.57
CA TYR A 112 9.07 -14.58 -8.22
C TYR A 112 8.41 -15.88 -7.71
N GLY A 113 7.63 -16.55 -8.56
CA GLY A 113 7.03 -17.85 -8.27
C GLY A 113 8.09 -18.91 -7.91
N GLN A 114 9.18 -18.96 -8.67
CA GLN A 114 10.30 -19.87 -8.38
C GLN A 114 10.97 -19.55 -7.05
N LEU A 115 11.17 -18.27 -6.73
CA LEU A 115 11.73 -17.85 -5.45
C LEU A 115 10.85 -18.35 -4.28
N VAL A 116 9.56 -18.06 -4.30
CA VAL A 116 8.67 -18.44 -3.18
C VAL A 116 8.49 -19.95 -3.05
N GLU A 117 8.53 -20.69 -4.17
CA GLU A 117 8.51 -22.16 -4.13
C GLU A 117 9.82 -22.74 -3.61
N GLY A 118 10.97 -22.14 -3.97
CA GLY A 118 12.27 -22.50 -3.41
C GLY A 118 12.28 -22.31 -1.89
N LEU A 119 11.88 -21.13 -1.41
CA LEU A 119 11.77 -20.83 0.02
C LEU A 119 10.77 -21.75 0.75
N ALA A 120 9.71 -22.19 0.08
CA ALA A 120 8.76 -23.15 0.64
C ALA A 120 9.34 -24.58 0.73
N GLY A 121 10.31 -24.94 -0.12
CA GLY A 121 10.90 -26.26 -0.20
C GLY A 121 12.19 -26.49 0.61
N GLU A 122 12.79 -25.43 1.17
CA GLU A 122 14.01 -25.54 1.99
C GLU A 122 13.80 -26.34 3.29
N ALA A 123 14.85 -27.04 3.75
CA ALA A 123 14.80 -27.84 4.97
C ALA A 123 14.56 -26.94 6.20
N GLY A 124 13.36 -27.03 6.78
CA GLY A 124 12.90 -26.15 7.86
C GLY A 124 11.73 -25.22 7.45
N GLY A 125 11.45 -25.11 6.15
CA GLY A 125 10.40 -24.25 5.59
C GLY A 125 10.65 -22.75 5.81
N SER A 126 9.67 -21.93 5.42
CA SER A 126 9.69 -20.48 5.68
C SER A 126 9.66 -20.19 7.20
N PRO A 127 10.34 -19.13 7.69
CA PRO A 127 10.34 -18.80 9.12
C PRO A 127 8.91 -18.73 9.70
N GLN A 128 8.70 -19.37 10.84
CA GLN A 128 7.38 -19.41 11.49
C GLN A 128 6.90 -17.98 11.79
N GLY A 129 5.59 -17.75 11.58
CA GLY A 129 4.98 -16.44 11.80
C GLY A 129 5.05 -15.49 10.60
N THR A 130 5.71 -15.87 9.50
CA THR A 130 5.67 -15.11 8.23
C THR A 130 4.38 -15.35 7.45
N VAL A 131 4.07 -14.44 6.53
CA VAL A 131 2.94 -14.61 5.60
C VAL A 131 3.15 -15.82 4.69
N LEU A 132 4.39 -16.08 4.24
CA LEU A 132 4.71 -17.24 3.42
C LEU A 132 4.45 -18.55 4.17
N ALA A 133 4.90 -18.68 5.42
CA ALA A 133 4.62 -19.84 6.25
C ALA A 133 3.11 -20.07 6.43
N GLY A 134 2.34 -19.00 6.71
CA GLY A 134 0.88 -19.09 6.84
C GLY A 134 0.17 -19.51 5.56
N MET A 135 0.59 -18.96 4.42
CA MET A 135 0.05 -19.31 3.10
C MET A 135 0.43 -20.74 2.69
N LEU A 136 1.63 -21.20 3.08
CA LEU A 136 2.10 -22.56 2.81
C LEU A 136 1.27 -23.59 3.57
N ALA A 137 1.03 -23.35 4.87
CA ALA A 137 0.17 -24.21 5.69
C ALA A 137 -1.25 -24.30 5.10
N ALA A 138 -1.82 -23.18 4.64
CA ALA A 138 -3.12 -23.19 3.97
C ALA A 138 -3.10 -23.98 2.66
N ARG A 139 -1.98 -23.96 1.92
CA ARG A 139 -1.81 -24.74 0.68
C ARG A 139 -1.77 -26.24 0.96
N GLU A 140 -1.02 -26.65 1.98
CA GLU A 140 -0.90 -28.06 2.40
C GLU A 140 -2.24 -28.63 2.88
N LEU A 141 -3.08 -27.81 3.48
CA LEU A 141 -4.46 -28.16 3.86
C LEU A 141 -5.46 -28.11 2.69
N GLY A 142 -5.00 -27.81 1.47
CA GLY A 142 -5.86 -27.68 0.28
C GLY A 142 -6.79 -26.47 0.31
N GLN A 143 -6.57 -25.52 1.23
CA GLN A 143 -7.38 -24.32 1.37
C GLN A 143 -7.04 -23.25 0.33
N VAL A 144 -5.84 -23.30 -0.26
CA VAL A 144 -5.43 -22.49 -1.41
C VAL A 144 -4.73 -23.37 -2.44
N SER A 145 -5.01 -23.14 -3.72
CA SER A 145 -4.27 -23.81 -4.80
C SER A 145 -2.86 -23.24 -4.97
N GLN A 146 -2.00 -23.93 -5.71
CA GLN A 146 -0.66 -23.42 -6.05
C GLN A 146 -0.72 -22.06 -6.77
N THR A 147 -1.67 -21.90 -7.69
CA THR A 147 -1.83 -20.63 -8.41
C THR A 147 -2.32 -19.51 -7.49
N GLU A 148 -3.24 -19.80 -6.56
CA GLU A 148 -3.70 -18.83 -5.57
C GLU A 148 -2.60 -18.45 -4.58
N PHE A 149 -1.77 -19.41 -4.18
CA PHE A 149 -0.62 -19.20 -3.30
C PHE A 149 0.34 -18.14 -3.87
N VAL A 150 0.86 -18.37 -5.07
CA VAL A 150 1.79 -17.41 -5.72
C VAL A 150 1.08 -16.08 -6.03
N ALA A 151 -0.15 -16.12 -6.55
CA ALA A 151 -0.88 -14.91 -6.92
C ALA A 151 -1.12 -13.97 -5.72
N ASN A 152 -1.51 -14.52 -4.57
CA ASN A 152 -1.84 -13.72 -3.39
C ASN A 152 -0.60 -13.24 -2.62
N LEU A 153 0.51 -14.01 -2.63
CA LEU A 153 1.79 -13.52 -2.14
C LEU A 153 2.28 -12.34 -3.00
N LEU A 154 2.24 -12.47 -4.32
CA LEU A 154 2.61 -11.38 -5.21
C LEU A 154 1.70 -10.16 -5.03
N ALA A 155 0.39 -10.37 -4.86
CA ALA A 155 -0.56 -9.28 -4.62
C ALA A 155 -0.23 -8.45 -3.38
N LEU A 156 0.22 -9.10 -2.30
CA LEU A 156 0.59 -8.40 -1.07
C LEU A 156 1.79 -7.47 -1.30
N LEU A 157 2.80 -7.92 -2.06
CA LEU A 157 3.96 -7.09 -2.41
C LEU A 157 3.58 -5.97 -3.37
N ASP A 158 2.99 -6.31 -4.52
CA ASP A 158 2.69 -5.35 -5.59
C ASP A 158 1.71 -4.28 -5.12
N ALA A 159 0.51 -4.68 -4.66
CA ALA A 159 -0.52 -3.74 -4.25
C ALA A 159 -0.14 -2.97 -2.97
N GLY A 160 0.62 -3.60 -2.07
CA GLY A 160 1.04 -3.00 -0.81
C GLY A 160 2.18 -1.98 -0.95
N THR A 161 3.10 -2.18 -1.92
CA THR A 161 4.31 -1.36 -2.06
C THR A 161 3.98 0.05 -2.50
N GLN A 162 3.41 0.20 -3.70
CA GLN A 162 3.21 1.52 -4.30
C GLN A 162 2.21 2.36 -3.50
N THR A 163 1.09 1.76 -3.07
CA THR A 163 0.02 2.49 -2.39
C THR A 163 0.46 3.01 -1.01
N THR A 164 1.25 2.24 -0.27
CA THR A 164 1.78 2.70 1.03
C THR A 164 2.90 3.73 0.84
N ALA A 165 3.75 3.58 -0.17
CA ALA A 165 4.78 4.56 -0.49
C ALA A 165 4.18 5.91 -0.93
N ASP A 166 3.10 5.87 -1.71
CA ASP A 166 2.31 7.03 -2.08
C ASP A 166 1.65 7.67 -0.85
N PHE A 167 1.14 6.87 0.09
CA PHE A 167 0.56 7.39 1.33
C PHE A 167 1.60 8.19 2.12
N ILE A 168 2.80 7.63 2.32
CA ILE A 168 3.90 8.31 3.02
C ILE A 168 4.26 9.61 2.28
N THR A 169 4.49 9.52 0.97
CA THR A 169 4.93 10.65 0.14
C THR A 169 3.88 11.77 0.11
N ASN A 170 2.61 11.43 -0.13
CA ASN A 170 1.51 12.39 -0.13
C ASN A 170 1.34 13.04 1.24
N SER A 171 1.49 12.26 2.33
CA SER A 171 1.41 12.79 3.69
C SER A 171 2.51 13.81 3.97
N VAL A 172 3.75 13.54 3.53
CA VAL A 172 4.86 14.52 3.65
C VAL A 172 4.53 15.78 2.86
N LEU A 173 4.09 15.67 1.62
CA LEU A 173 3.68 16.83 0.82
C LEU A 173 2.59 17.65 1.53
N VAL A 174 1.54 16.98 2.01
CA VAL A 174 0.40 17.61 2.68
C VAL A 174 0.86 18.33 3.94
N LEU A 175 1.66 17.70 4.78
CA LEU A 175 2.19 18.31 6.01
C LEU A 175 3.11 19.51 5.72
N LEU A 176 4.00 19.39 4.72
CA LEU A 176 4.87 20.51 4.32
C LEU A 176 4.09 21.67 3.71
N SER A 177 2.90 21.42 3.17
CA SER A 177 1.98 22.44 2.67
C SER A 177 1.09 23.06 3.77
N HIS A 178 1.07 22.48 4.97
CA HIS A 178 0.25 22.91 6.13
C HIS A 178 1.11 22.99 7.39
N GLN A 179 1.95 24.03 7.45
CA GLN A 179 2.97 24.19 8.50
C GLN A 179 2.40 24.25 9.92
N ASP A 180 1.18 24.75 10.09
CA ASP A 180 0.47 24.76 11.38
C ASP A 180 0.15 23.34 11.86
N GLN A 181 -0.32 22.46 10.96
CA GLN A 181 -0.62 21.07 11.26
C GLN A 181 0.67 20.25 11.46
N LEU A 182 1.72 20.52 10.69
CA LEU A 182 3.03 19.91 10.89
C LEU A 182 3.63 20.29 12.25
N LYS A 183 3.56 21.57 12.62
CA LYS A 183 4.02 22.04 13.94
C LYS A 183 3.24 21.36 15.06
N LEU A 184 1.92 21.29 14.93
CA LEU A 184 1.06 20.59 15.89
C LEU A 184 1.47 19.12 16.07
N LEU A 185 1.70 18.39 14.99
CA LEU A 185 2.08 16.97 15.05
C LEU A 185 3.49 16.78 15.67
N ARG A 186 4.40 17.72 15.46
CA ARG A 186 5.73 17.69 16.10
C ARG A 186 5.66 17.97 17.60
N GLU A 187 4.80 18.88 18.01
CA GLU A 187 4.60 19.25 19.43
C GLU A 187 3.82 18.18 20.20
N ASP A 188 2.91 17.46 19.54
CA ASP A 188 2.13 16.37 20.12
C ASP A 188 2.15 15.10 19.25
N PRO A 189 3.22 14.29 19.34
CA PRO A 189 3.35 13.04 18.58
C PRO A 189 2.26 12.01 18.89
N GLN A 190 1.53 12.13 20.01
CA GLN A 190 0.43 11.23 20.34
C GLN A 190 -0.76 11.38 19.37
N LEU A 191 -0.82 12.50 18.63
CA LEU A 191 -1.81 12.72 17.57
C LEU A 191 -1.60 11.84 16.35
N LEU A 192 -0.44 11.19 16.19
CA LEU A 192 -0.09 10.45 14.98
C LEU A 192 -1.15 9.41 14.57
N GLY A 193 -1.77 8.73 15.54
CA GLY A 193 -2.84 7.76 15.26
C GLY A 193 -4.06 8.40 14.58
N TYR A 194 -4.48 9.59 15.03
CA TYR A 194 -5.57 10.36 14.40
C TYR A 194 -5.10 11.01 13.09
N ALA A 195 -3.89 11.56 13.09
CA ALA A 195 -3.29 12.20 11.94
C ALA A 195 -3.20 11.25 10.74
N VAL A 196 -2.81 9.98 10.94
CA VAL A 196 -2.76 8.98 9.86
C VAL A 196 -4.11 8.80 9.19
N GLN A 197 -5.21 8.76 9.96
CA GLN A 197 -6.55 8.61 9.40
C GLN A 197 -6.97 9.86 8.62
N GLU A 198 -6.68 11.04 9.15
CA GLU A 198 -6.96 12.30 8.46
C GLU A 198 -6.14 12.45 7.19
N LEU A 199 -4.84 12.12 7.21
CA LEU A 199 -3.95 12.18 6.04
C LEU A 199 -4.41 11.22 4.94
N LEU A 200 -4.81 10.00 5.31
CA LEU A 200 -5.39 9.03 4.37
C LEU A 200 -6.70 9.54 3.76
N ARG A 201 -7.56 10.19 4.56
CA ARG A 201 -8.78 10.82 4.04
C ARG A 201 -8.43 11.97 3.09
N PHE A 202 -7.54 12.87 3.53
CA PHE A 202 -7.26 14.13 2.84
C PHE A 202 -6.63 13.89 1.46
N GLU A 203 -5.62 13.02 1.37
CA GLU A 203 -4.91 12.71 0.12
C GLU A 203 -4.68 11.20 -0.03
N SER A 204 -5.77 10.47 -0.31
CA SER A 204 -5.74 9.01 -0.46
C SER A 204 -4.91 8.56 -1.67
N PRO A 205 -4.06 7.54 -1.55
CA PRO A 205 -3.37 6.96 -2.71
C PRO A 205 -4.32 6.35 -3.73
N VAL A 206 -5.37 5.67 -3.28
CA VAL A 206 -6.40 5.09 -4.15
C VAL A 206 -7.58 6.05 -4.24
N GLN A 207 -7.86 6.51 -5.44
CA GLN A 207 -8.90 7.50 -5.73
C GLN A 207 -10.17 6.89 -6.30
N ILE A 208 -10.04 5.81 -7.07
CA ILE A 208 -11.17 5.20 -7.78
C ILE A 208 -11.08 3.68 -7.67
N VAL A 209 -12.23 3.03 -7.43
CA VAL A 209 -12.37 1.57 -7.60
C VAL A 209 -13.55 1.26 -8.51
N GLY A 210 -13.39 0.28 -9.41
CA GLY A 210 -14.46 -0.15 -10.32
C GLY A 210 -15.28 -1.30 -9.75
N ARG A 211 -16.58 -1.35 -10.08
CA ARG A 211 -17.47 -2.48 -9.85
C ARG A 211 -18.25 -2.80 -11.12
N TRP A 212 -18.48 -4.08 -11.38
CA TRP A 212 -19.33 -4.51 -12.49
C TRP A 212 -20.78 -4.66 -11.99
N ALA A 213 -21.72 -4.06 -12.69
CA ALA A 213 -23.15 -4.27 -12.44
C ALA A 213 -23.54 -5.71 -12.82
N THR A 214 -23.97 -6.51 -11.84
CA THR A 214 -24.36 -7.92 -12.07
C THR A 214 -25.77 -8.06 -12.65
N GLU A 215 -26.61 -7.04 -12.44
CA GLU A 215 -27.96 -6.90 -12.98
C GLU A 215 -28.23 -5.42 -13.32
N SER A 216 -29.32 -5.15 -14.03
CA SER A 216 -29.75 -3.77 -14.31
C SER A 216 -30.57 -3.22 -13.14
N PHE A 217 -30.27 -2.00 -12.69
CA PHE A 217 -30.96 -1.37 -11.56
C PHE A 217 -30.95 0.16 -11.69
N VAL A 218 -31.74 0.83 -10.85
CA VAL A 218 -31.76 2.29 -10.74
C VAL A 218 -31.13 2.70 -9.42
N PHE A 219 -30.14 3.59 -9.46
CA PHE A 219 -29.50 4.17 -8.27
C PHE A 219 -29.55 5.69 -8.36
N GLN A 220 -30.12 6.35 -7.34
CA GLN A 220 -30.26 7.81 -7.30
C GLN A 220 -30.89 8.39 -8.60
N GLY A 221 -31.89 7.70 -9.15
CA GLY A 221 -32.56 8.09 -10.40
C GLY A 221 -31.77 7.88 -11.69
N LYS A 222 -30.59 7.24 -11.63
CA LYS A 222 -29.79 6.85 -12.80
C LYS A 222 -29.93 5.36 -13.08
N GLY A 223 -30.27 5.01 -14.31
CA GLY A 223 -30.27 3.62 -14.78
C GLY A 223 -28.84 3.13 -14.98
N ILE A 224 -28.54 1.95 -14.43
CA ILE A 224 -27.28 1.24 -14.59
C ILE A 224 -27.62 -0.12 -15.21
N GLU A 225 -27.03 -0.43 -16.35
CA GLU A 225 -27.28 -1.68 -17.05
C GLU A 225 -26.33 -2.79 -16.60
N ARG A 226 -26.81 -4.03 -16.63
CA ARG A 226 -25.96 -5.22 -16.42
C ARG A 226 -24.72 -5.16 -17.30
N GLY A 227 -23.55 -5.39 -16.71
CA GLY A 227 -22.27 -5.39 -17.40
C GLY A 227 -21.61 -4.01 -17.51
N GLN A 228 -22.27 -2.92 -17.09
CA GLN A 228 -21.60 -1.63 -16.98
C GLN A 228 -20.61 -1.60 -15.81
N VAL A 229 -19.52 -0.86 -15.97
CA VAL A 229 -18.59 -0.54 -14.90
C VAL A 229 -19.06 0.71 -14.18
N VAL A 230 -19.28 0.59 -12.86
CA VAL A 230 -19.55 1.70 -11.96
C VAL A 230 -18.25 2.06 -11.23
N TYR A 231 -17.77 3.28 -11.43
CA TYR A 231 -16.61 3.80 -10.73
C TYR A 231 -17.03 4.48 -9.43
N LEU A 232 -16.50 3.99 -8.31
CA LEU A 232 -16.65 4.60 -7.00
C LEU A 232 -15.46 5.53 -6.78
N VAL A 233 -15.74 6.84 -6.74
CA VAL A 233 -14.70 7.88 -6.57
C VAL A 233 -14.44 8.09 -5.08
N LEU A 234 -13.55 7.28 -4.52
CA LEU A 234 -13.16 7.27 -3.11
C LEU A 234 -12.62 8.63 -2.66
N GLY A 235 -11.82 9.29 -3.50
CA GLY A 235 -11.31 10.64 -3.21
C GLY A 235 -12.42 11.67 -3.01
N SER A 236 -13.48 11.59 -3.83
CA SER A 236 -14.67 12.45 -3.69
C SER A 236 -15.47 12.09 -2.44
N ALA A 237 -15.67 10.79 -2.16
CA ALA A 237 -16.32 10.36 -0.93
C ALA A 237 -15.57 10.86 0.32
N ASN A 238 -14.23 10.91 0.26
CA ASN A 238 -13.40 11.46 1.32
C ASN A 238 -13.50 12.98 1.51
N ARG A 239 -14.11 13.67 0.55
CA ARG A 239 -14.38 15.11 0.58
C ARG A 239 -15.87 15.44 0.70
N ASP A 240 -16.72 14.47 1.01
CA ASP A 240 -18.17 14.69 1.11
C ASP A 240 -18.55 15.48 2.39
N PRO A 241 -19.11 16.69 2.28
CA PRO A 241 -19.47 17.51 3.44
C PRO A 241 -20.64 16.94 4.26
N SER A 242 -21.43 16.02 3.70
CA SER A 242 -22.47 15.30 4.45
C SER A 242 -21.89 14.27 5.42
N TRP A 243 -20.63 13.86 5.21
CA TRP A 243 -19.92 12.93 6.07
C TRP A 243 -18.84 13.61 6.93
N VAL A 244 -18.09 14.56 6.37
CA VAL A 244 -16.97 15.24 7.05
C VAL A 244 -17.14 16.75 6.95
N SER A 245 -17.31 17.42 8.09
CA SER A 245 -17.39 18.89 8.14
C SER A 245 -16.07 19.53 7.69
N ASP A 246 -16.15 20.62 6.91
CA ASP A 246 -15.00 21.29 6.30
C ASP A 246 -14.01 20.31 5.65
N PRO A 247 -14.45 19.51 4.66
CA PRO A 247 -13.69 18.38 4.15
C PRO A 247 -12.36 18.78 3.48
N ASP A 248 -12.26 20.01 3.00
CA ASP A 248 -11.07 20.56 2.35
C ASP A 248 -10.06 21.17 3.33
N ARG A 249 -10.38 21.20 4.62
CA ARG A 249 -9.45 21.61 5.68
C ARG A 249 -8.77 20.38 6.28
N LEU A 250 -7.44 20.42 6.32
CA LEU A 250 -6.65 19.45 7.06
C LEU A 250 -6.78 19.73 8.56
N ASP A 251 -7.29 18.75 9.32
CA ASP A 251 -7.36 18.82 10.79
C ASP A 251 -6.87 17.51 11.42
N LEU A 252 -5.62 17.48 11.88
CA LEU A 252 -5.02 16.28 12.47
C LEU A 252 -5.63 15.87 13.82
N LYS A 253 -6.46 16.73 14.44
CA LYS A 253 -7.22 16.39 15.64
C LYS A 253 -8.57 15.74 15.32
N ARG A 254 -8.95 15.69 14.03
CA ARG A 254 -10.22 15.08 13.60
C ARG A 254 -10.26 13.61 13.98
N LYS A 255 -11.21 13.25 14.81
CA LYS A 255 -11.46 11.86 15.22
C LYS A 255 -12.37 11.20 14.19
N LEU A 256 -11.75 10.64 13.15
CA LEU A 256 -12.45 9.85 12.15
C LEU A 256 -12.64 8.41 12.63
N ASP A 257 -13.86 7.91 12.53
CA ASP A 257 -14.21 6.50 12.76
C ASP A 257 -13.86 5.62 11.53
N ARG A 258 -13.86 6.23 10.33
CA ARG A 258 -13.57 5.56 9.05
C ARG A 258 -12.93 6.50 8.03
N THR A 259 -12.41 5.90 6.95
CA THR A 259 -11.96 6.60 5.74
C THR A 259 -12.32 5.77 4.52
N ALA A 260 -12.70 6.41 3.41
CA ALA A 260 -12.94 5.73 2.15
C ALA A 260 -11.63 5.32 1.45
N ALA A 261 -10.46 5.73 1.96
CA ALA A 261 -9.14 5.42 1.39
C ALA A 261 -8.85 3.92 1.23
N PHE A 262 -9.54 3.08 2.00
CA PHE A 262 -9.42 1.61 1.97
C PHE A 262 -10.63 0.93 1.32
N GLY A 263 -11.50 1.69 0.65
CA GLY A 263 -12.77 1.20 0.12
C GLY A 263 -13.73 0.79 1.23
N GLY A 264 -14.61 -0.18 0.95
CA GLY A 264 -15.62 -0.64 1.90
C GLY A 264 -16.23 -1.99 1.56
N GLY A 265 -17.12 -2.45 2.44
CA GLY A 265 -17.81 -3.74 2.33
C GLY A 265 -16.88 -4.94 2.51
N THR A 266 -17.27 -6.08 1.94
CA THR A 266 -16.47 -7.31 1.98
C THR A 266 -15.10 -7.13 1.35
N HIS A 267 -14.92 -6.16 0.45
CA HIS A 267 -13.66 -5.85 -0.20
C HIS A 267 -12.82 -4.78 0.49
N TYR A 268 -13.20 -4.32 1.70
CA TYR A 268 -12.37 -3.41 2.51
C TYR A 268 -10.91 -3.89 2.54
N CYS A 269 -9.96 -2.95 2.36
CA CYS A 269 -8.55 -3.28 2.15
C CYS A 269 -8.01 -4.21 3.25
N LEU A 270 -7.53 -5.37 2.82
CA LEU A 270 -6.98 -6.39 3.71
C LEU A 270 -5.70 -5.90 4.42
N GLY A 271 -4.87 -5.13 3.73
CA GLY A 271 -3.63 -4.56 4.24
C GLY A 271 -3.79 -3.25 5.02
N ALA A 272 -5.01 -2.79 5.30
CA ALA A 272 -5.22 -1.49 5.96
C ALA A 272 -4.50 -1.35 7.32
N PRO A 273 -4.45 -2.37 8.21
CA PRO A 273 -3.67 -2.28 9.45
C PRO A 273 -2.18 -2.08 9.18
N LEU A 274 -1.64 -2.82 8.20
CA LEU A 274 -0.23 -2.78 7.83
C LEU A 274 0.16 -1.43 7.21
N ALA A 275 -0.65 -0.92 6.26
CA ALA A 275 -0.40 0.38 5.62
C ALA A 275 -0.41 1.54 6.63
N ARG A 276 -1.34 1.52 7.60
CA ARG A 276 -1.37 2.52 8.69
C ARG A 276 -0.14 2.43 9.59
N LEU A 277 0.28 1.22 9.94
CA LEU A 277 1.43 0.98 10.81
C LEU A 277 2.72 1.43 10.13
N ILE A 278 2.99 0.95 8.91
CA ILE A 278 4.19 1.31 8.15
C ILE A 278 4.20 2.82 7.90
N GLY A 279 3.12 3.37 7.34
CA GLY A 279 3.07 4.78 6.99
C GLY A 279 3.14 5.70 8.20
N GLY A 280 2.42 5.39 9.29
CA GLY A 280 2.49 6.15 10.53
C GLY A 280 3.90 6.16 11.12
N LYS A 281 4.54 4.99 11.24
CA LYS A 281 5.89 4.90 11.81
C LYS A 281 6.95 5.53 10.90
N ALA A 282 6.81 5.40 9.59
CA ALA A 282 7.67 6.09 8.62
C ALA A 282 7.58 7.61 8.80
N LEU A 283 6.36 8.16 8.86
CA LEU A 283 6.13 9.59 9.09
C LEU A 283 6.70 10.04 10.44
N GLU A 284 6.47 9.28 11.51
CA GLU A 284 7.03 9.59 12.84
C GLU A 284 8.56 9.78 12.79
N ILE A 285 9.26 8.81 12.20
CA ILE A 285 10.72 8.82 12.13
C ILE A 285 11.22 9.94 11.22
N LEU A 286 10.59 10.10 10.06
CA LEU A 286 10.98 11.11 9.09
C LEU A 286 10.78 12.54 9.62
N LEU A 287 9.66 12.81 10.30
CA LEU A 287 9.35 14.14 10.81
C LEU A 287 10.19 14.55 12.03
N GLN A 288 10.76 13.56 12.73
CA GLN A 288 11.75 13.73 13.80
C GLN A 288 13.20 13.72 13.28
N TRP A 289 13.41 13.41 12.00
CA TRP A 289 14.73 13.48 11.39
C TRP A 289 15.26 14.91 11.41
N LYS A 290 16.59 15.05 11.44
CA LYS A 290 17.31 16.31 11.65
C LYS A 290 16.76 17.45 10.79
N GLY A 291 16.76 18.66 11.36
CA GLY A 291 16.36 19.86 10.65
C GLY A 291 14.86 19.97 10.39
N SER A 292 14.46 21.03 9.70
CA SER A 292 13.10 21.17 9.20
C SER A 292 13.08 20.84 7.72
N LEU A 293 12.47 19.71 7.37
CA LEU A 293 12.20 19.36 5.98
C LEU A 293 11.48 20.51 5.26
N SER A 294 11.93 20.81 4.05
CA SER A 294 11.39 21.84 3.18
C SER A 294 11.32 21.33 1.74
N LEU A 295 10.29 21.72 0.99
CA LEU A 295 10.14 21.36 -0.42
C LEU A 295 11.21 22.10 -1.24
N GLN A 296 11.97 21.37 -2.07
CA GLN A 296 12.93 22.00 -3.00
C GLN A 296 12.26 22.62 -4.22
N THR A 297 11.06 22.18 -4.56
CA THR A 297 10.31 22.65 -5.72
C THR A 297 8.82 22.69 -5.43
N SER A 298 8.14 23.67 -6.01
CA SER A 298 6.67 23.72 -6.06
C SER A 298 6.10 22.97 -7.27
N ARG A 299 6.95 22.55 -8.22
CA ARG A 299 6.52 21.81 -9.41
C ARG A 299 6.38 20.33 -9.07
N LEU A 300 5.15 19.93 -8.79
CA LEU A 300 4.79 18.54 -8.52
C LEU A 300 4.38 17.83 -9.82
N ILE A 301 4.94 16.66 -10.06
CA ILE A 301 4.57 15.79 -11.18
C ILE A 301 3.87 14.56 -10.63
N TRP A 302 2.61 14.39 -10.98
CA TRP A 302 1.80 13.25 -10.59
C TRP A 302 1.89 12.16 -11.64
N ARG A 303 1.96 10.90 -11.21
CA ARG A 303 1.97 9.76 -12.12
C ARG A 303 0.64 9.70 -12.90
N PRO A 304 0.66 9.44 -14.21
CA PRO A 304 -0.56 9.30 -15.02
C PRO A 304 -1.22 7.93 -14.80
N ALA A 305 -1.52 7.59 -13.54
CA ALA A 305 -2.10 6.31 -13.15
C ALA A 305 -3.60 6.48 -12.84
N PHE A 306 -4.46 5.98 -13.73
CA PHE A 306 -5.91 6.10 -13.57
C PHE A 306 -6.37 5.47 -12.24
N GLY A 307 -7.07 6.25 -11.42
CA GLY A 307 -7.60 5.82 -10.13
C GLY A 307 -6.59 5.83 -8.98
N PHE A 308 -5.35 6.28 -9.20
CA PHE A 308 -4.33 6.44 -8.17
C PHE A 308 -3.84 7.89 -8.08
N ARG A 309 -3.27 8.23 -6.94
CA ARG A 309 -2.75 9.55 -6.61
C ARG A 309 -1.39 9.41 -5.96
N GLY A 310 -0.34 9.51 -6.77
CA GLY A 310 1.04 9.45 -6.30
C GLY A 310 1.95 10.28 -7.19
N LEU A 311 2.98 10.85 -6.60
CA LEU A 311 3.99 11.64 -7.30
C LEU A 311 4.98 10.75 -8.06
N THR A 312 5.68 11.31 -9.05
CA THR A 312 6.86 10.65 -9.64
C THR A 312 8.11 10.79 -8.76
N GLU A 313 8.19 11.90 -8.02
CA GLU A 313 9.23 12.23 -7.03
C GLU A 313 8.71 13.31 -6.07
N LEU A 314 9.27 13.41 -4.87
CA LEU A 314 9.05 14.51 -3.93
C LEU A 314 10.38 14.95 -3.32
N ARG A 315 11.00 15.98 -3.91
CA ARG A 315 12.30 16.49 -3.48
C ARG A 315 12.19 17.41 -2.26
N VAL A 316 12.93 17.07 -1.20
CA VAL A 316 13.02 17.84 0.04
C VAL A 316 14.47 18.04 0.48
N SER A 317 14.71 19.05 1.32
CA SER A 317 16.00 19.36 1.96
C SER A 317 15.85 19.68 3.45
N TRP A 318 16.93 19.51 4.22
CA TRP A 318 17.00 19.81 5.66
C TRP A 318 18.32 20.44 6.09
#